data_AF-A0A8C6SDI8-F1
#
_entry.id   AF-A0A8C6SDI8-F1
#
_cell.length_a   1.000
_cell.length_b   1.000
_cell.length_c   1.000
_cell.angle_alpha   90.00
_cell.angle_beta   90.00
_cell.angle_gamma   90.00
#
_symmetry.space_group_name_H-M   'P 1'
#
loop_
_entity.id
_entity.type
_entity.pdbx_description
1 polymer ?
#
loop_
_entity_poly.entity_id
_entity_poly.type
_entity_poly.pdbx_seq_one_letter_code
_entity_poly.pdbx_strand_id
1 'polypeptide(L)'
;MANIDLAVVGNNTLKSETGETVELKSLWKDQPVVLFFLRRFGCQICRWMASEISKLEPDLKASGVSLVGIGPEEFGLQEFKDGGFFKGGGEKVLLHFIQDSPGDLVPLEDISKAVGVSSKIQVGQRPVVRYIII
;
A
#
# COMPACT_ATOMS: atom_id res chain seq x y z
N MET A 1 0.15 -19.40 -2.92
CA MET A 1 0.06 -18.09 -3.61
C MET A 1 -0.41 -18.37 -5.03
N ALA A 2 -1.25 -17.51 -5.61
CA ALA A 2 -1.57 -17.59 -7.04
C ALA A 2 -0.30 -17.33 -7.88
N ASN A 3 -0.16 -17.99 -9.02
CA ASN A 3 0.93 -17.70 -9.95
C ASN A 3 0.55 -16.44 -10.76
N ILE A 4 1.25 -15.33 -10.51
CA ILE A 4 0.93 -14.02 -11.08
C ILE A 4 1.95 -13.69 -12.16
N ASP A 5 1.48 -13.50 -13.39
CA ASP A 5 2.32 -13.01 -14.48
C ASP A 5 2.55 -11.50 -14.33
N LEU A 6 3.73 -11.15 -13.80
CA LEU A 6 4.15 -9.77 -13.66
C LEU A 6 4.33 -9.08 -15.02
N ALA A 7 4.68 -9.77 -16.11
CA ALA A 7 4.78 -9.14 -17.42
C ALA A 7 3.39 -8.67 -17.92
N VAL A 8 2.33 -9.42 -17.62
CA VAL A 8 0.94 -9.02 -17.90
C VAL A 8 0.51 -7.87 -16.98
N VAL A 9 0.67 -8.01 -15.66
CA VAL A 9 0.26 -6.97 -14.69
C VAL A 9 1.00 -5.66 -14.93
N GLY A 10 2.29 -5.72 -15.30
CA GLY A 10 3.15 -4.56 -15.49
C GLY A 10 2.79 -3.68 -16.69
N ASN A 11 1.94 -4.15 -17.60
CA ASN A 11 1.45 -3.37 -18.73
C ASN A 11 0.26 -2.45 -18.40
N ASN A 12 -0.27 -2.52 -17.18
CA ASN A 12 -1.27 -1.54 -16.72
C ASN A 12 -0.64 -0.15 -16.57
N THR A 13 -1.44 0.89 -16.69
CA THR A 13 -1.03 2.28 -16.42
C THR A 13 -1.79 2.85 -15.23
N LEU A 14 -1.14 3.75 -14.51
CA LEU A 14 -1.68 4.51 -13.39
C LEU A 14 -1.58 6.00 -13.67
N LYS A 15 -2.39 6.81 -12.98
CA LYS A 15 -2.23 8.27 -12.93
C LYS A 15 -1.54 8.64 -11.61
N SER A 16 -0.47 9.42 -11.68
CA SER A 16 0.20 9.96 -10.50
C SER A 16 -0.62 11.08 -9.86
N GLU A 17 -0.25 11.49 -8.66
CA GLU A 17 -0.81 12.69 -8.01
C GLU A 17 -0.49 14.00 -8.75
N THR A 18 0.53 14.02 -9.63
CA THR A 18 0.85 15.15 -10.51
C THR A 18 0.06 15.12 -11.83
N GLY A 19 -0.74 14.07 -12.05
CA GLY A 19 -1.52 13.85 -13.27
C GLY A 19 -0.78 13.16 -14.42
N GLU A 20 0.49 12.78 -14.21
CA GLU A 20 1.29 12.02 -15.16
C GLU A 20 0.80 10.58 -15.30
N THR A 21 0.93 9.99 -16.49
CA THR A 21 0.61 8.57 -16.72
C THR A 21 1.87 7.72 -16.54
N VAL A 22 1.82 6.74 -15.63
CA VAL A 22 2.97 5.91 -15.24
C VAL A 22 2.66 4.44 -15.52
N GLU A 23 3.55 3.73 -16.23
CA GLU A 23 3.41 2.28 -16.42
C GLU A 23 3.70 1.50 -15.13
N LEU A 24 2.90 0.47 -14.83
CA LEU A 24 3.03 -0.31 -13.60
C LEU A 24 4.35 -1.10 -13.53
N LYS A 25 4.91 -1.55 -14.66
CA LYS A 25 6.26 -2.14 -14.73
C LYS A 25 7.39 -1.12 -14.61
N SER A 26 7.19 0.13 -15.05
CA SER A 26 8.22 1.17 -14.86
C SER A 26 8.45 1.34 -13.37
N LEU A 27 7.33 1.28 -12.65
CA LEU A 27 7.20 1.07 -11.24
C LEU A 27 7.58 -0.36 -10.79
N TRP A 28 8.60 -1.06 -11.29
CA TRP A 28 9.39 -2.07 -10.50
C TRP A 28 10.78 -2.36 -11.06
N LYS A 29 11.18 -1.62 -12.09
CA LYS A 29 12.32 -1.96 -12.97
C LYS A 29 13.68 -2.04 -12.25
N ASP A 30 13.89 -1.21 -11.24
CA ASP A 30 15.22 -0.93 -10.69
C ASP A 30 15.41 -1.37 -9.22
N GLN A 31 14.32 -1.67 -8.49
CA GLN A 31 14.36 -2.04 -7.06
C GLN A 31 13.11 -2.84 -6.59
N PRO A 32 13.22 -3.68 -5.54
CA PRO A 32 12.09 -4.28 -4.82
C PRO A 32 11.37 -3.26 -3.91
N VAL A 33 10.17 -3.62 -3.42
CA VAL A 33 9.18 -2.63 -2.91
C VAL A 33 8.04 -3.34 -2.16
N VAL A 34 7.13 -2.64 -1.48
CA VAL A 34 5.75 -3.08 -1.19
C VAL A 34 4.69 -2.29 -1.97
N LEU A 35 3.75 -2.97 -2.64
CA LEU A 35 2.53 -2.35 -3.19
C LEU A 35 1.40 -2.40 -2.16
N PHE A 36 0.69 -1.29 -2.01
CA PHE A 36 -0.45 -1.19 -1.11
C PHE A 36 -1.68 -0.66 -1.85
N PHE A 37 -2.58 -1.58 -2.24
CA PHE A 37 -3.85 -1.23 -2.85
C PHE A 37 -4.87 -0.79 -1.79
N LEU A 38 -5.37 0.44 -1.91
CA LEU A 38 -6.43 0.98 -1.06
C LEU A 38 -7.79 0.78 -1.75
N ARG A 39 -8.84 0.46 -0.99
CA ARG A 39 -10.20 0.39 -1.53
C ARG A 39 -10.79 1.77 -1.88
N ARG A 40 -10.38 2.81 -1.15
CA ARG A 40 -10.70 4.24 -1.37
C ARG A 40 -9.97 5.12 -0.36
N PHE A 41 -9.67 6.37 -0.73
CA PHE A 41 -8.98 7.32 0.15
C PHE A 41 -9.84 7.84 1.32
N GLY A 42 -11.17 7.86 1.17
CA GLY A 42 -12.10 8.26 2.23
C GLY A 42 -12.40 7.22 3.32
N CYS A 43 -11.93 5.95 3.18
CA CYS A 43 -12.29 4.91 4.14
C CYS A 43 -11.40 4.92 5.39
N GLN A 44 -12.02 4.93 6.57
CA GLN A 44 -11.31 4.94 7.86
C GLN A 44 -10.41 3.70 8.07
N ILE A 45 -10.83 2.52 7.59
CA ILE A 45 -10.00 1.29 7.63
C ILE A 45 -8.80 1.44 6.69
N CYS A 46 -9.01 1.94 5.47
CA CYS A 46 -7.91 2.16 4.52
C CYS A 46 -6.90 3.20 5.02
N ARG A 47 -7.37 4.29 5.66
CA ARG A 47 -6.51 5.28 6.34
C ARG A 47 -5.69 4.67 7.47
N TRP A 48 -6.33 3.85 8.32
CA TRP A 48 -5.62 3.13 9.39
C TRP A 48 -4.58 2.17 8.83
N MET A 49 -4.92 1.29 7.88
CA MET A 49 -3.98 0.34 7.28
C MET A 49 -2.81 1.05 6.58
N ALA A 50 -3.08 2.17 5.89
CA ALA A 50 -2.04 3.02 5.31
C ALA A 50 -1.06 3.55 6.36
N SER A 51 -1.56 3.95 7.53
CA SER A 51 -0.72 4.44 8.64
C SER A 51 0.08 3.32 9.30
N GLU A 52 -0.49 2.11 9.38
CA GLU A 52 0.21 0.93 9.89
C GLU A 52 1.34 0.48 8.97
N ILE A 53 1.09 0.33 7.67
CA ILE A 53 2.13 -0.07 6.71
C ILE A 53 3.20 1.01 6.55
N SER A 54 2.85 2.28 6.74
CA SER A 54 3.80 3.41 6.76
C SER A 54 4.79 3.39 7.93
N LYS A 55 4.58 2.56 8.96
CA LYS A 55 5.58 2.31 10.01
C LYS A 55 6.77 1.51 9.49
N LEU A 56 6.58 0.71 8.43
CA LEU A 56 7.65 -0.07 7.79
C LEU A 56 8.54 0.78 6.88
N GLU A 57 8.10 1.96 6.43
CA GLU A 57 8.82 2.75 5.41
C GLU A 57 10.32 2.97 5.72
N PRO A 58 10.74 3.29 6.96
CA PRO A 58 12.16 3.47 7.25
C PRO A 58 12.99 2.18 7.07
N ASP A 59 12.45 1.04 7.50
CA ASP A 59 13.13 -0.26 7.43
C ASP A 59 13.14 -0.82 5.99
N LEU A 60 12.05 -0.61 5.24
CA LEU A 60 11.96 -0.90 3.81
C LEU A 60 13.01 -0.10 3.05
N LYS A 61 13.02 1.23 3.24
CA LYS A 61 13.95 2.15 2.57
C LYS A 61 15.41 1.88 2.90
N ALA A 62 15.73 1.58 4.15
CA ALA A 62 17.07 1.15 4.56
C ALA A 62 17.53 -0.14 3.86
N SER A 63 16.58 -0.97 3.41
CA SER A 63 16.82 -2.22 2.71
C SER A 63 16.75 -2.09 1.17
N GLY A 64 16.64 -0.87 0.64
CA GLY A 64 16.46 -0.63 -0.80
C GLY A 64 15.07 -1.01 -1.31
N VAL A 65 14.08 -1.07 -0.42
CA VAL A 65 12.70 -1.48 -0.71
C VAL A 65 11.79 -0.25 -0.68
N SER A 66 11.13 0.10 -1.80
CA SER A 66 10.17 1.21 -1.86
C SER A 66 8.81 0.85 -1.22
N LEU A 67 7.90 1.83 -1.08
CA LEU A 67 6.52 1.62 -0.62
C LEU A 67 5.57 2.53 -1.40
N VAL A 68 4.66 1.94 -2.18
CA VAL A 68 3.75 2.65 -3.10
C VAL A 68 2.29 2.36 -2.74
N GLY A 69 1.48 3.41 -2.57
CA GLY A 69 0.05 3.32 -2.37
C GLY A 69 -0.72 3.54 -3.68
N ILE A 70 -1.67 2.65 -4.00
CA ILE A 70 -2.55 2.78 -5.18
C ILE A 70 -4.00 2.90 -4.71
N GLY A 71 -4.67 4.00 -5.05
CA GLY A 71 -6.12 4.15 -4.92
C GLY A 71 -6.83 4.09 -6.28
N PRO A 72 -8.14 3.74 -6.32
CA PRO A 72 -8.90 3.60 -7.57
C PRO A 72 -9.54 4.91 -8.07
N GLU A 73 -9.46 6.00 -7.30
CA GLU A 73 -10.22 7.24 -7.52
C GLU A 73 -9.45 8.46 -6.99
N GLU A 74 -9.66 9.65 -7.55
CA GLU A 74 -9.08 10.91 -7.02
C GLU A 74 -9.86 11.44 -5.80
N PHE A 75 -11.09 10.96 -5.58
CA PHE A 75 -11.96 11.44 -4.51
C PHE A 75 -11.38 11.13 -3.12
N GLY A 76 -11.21 12.16 -2.30
CA GLY A 76 -10.63 12.04 -0.96
C GLY A 76 -9.10 11.94 -0.92
N LEU A 77 -8.40 12.02 -2.08
CA LEU A 77 -6.94 11.93 -2.17
C LEU A 77 -6.25 13.08 -1.43
N GLN A 78 -6.76 14.31 -1.56
CA GLN A 78 -6.18 15.50 -0.92
C GLN A 78 -6.23 15.38 0.60
N GLU A 79 -7.40 15.06 1.17
CA GLU A 79 -7.59 14.85 2.61
C GLU A 79 -6.84 13.61 3.13
N PHE A 80 -6.54 12.65 2.26
CA PHE A 80 -5.72 11.50 2.60
C PHE A 80 -4.22 11.87 2.70
N LYS A 81 -3.73 12.73 1.80
CA LYS A 81 -2.37 13.29 1.85
C LYS A 81 -2.20 14.24 3.04
N ASP A 82 -3.11 15.20 3.20
CA ASP A 82 -3.03 16.23 4.25
C ASP A 82 -3.17 15.64 5.66
N GLY A 83 -3.92 14.53 5.81
CA GLY A 83 -4.00 13.76 7.04
C GLY A 83 -2.75 12.92 7.36
N GLY A 84 -1.75 12.87 6.47
CA GLY A 84 -0.48 12.17 6.70
C GLY A 84 -0.62 10.65 6.86
N PHE A 85 -1.71 10.05 6.36
CA PHE A 85 -2.01 8.64 6.60
C PHE A 85 -1.05 7.68 5.90
N PHE A 86 -0.28 8.15 4.92
CA PHE A 86 0.69 7.36 4.17
C PHE A 86 2.03 8.08 4.10
N LYS A 87 3.12 7.36 4.38
CA LYS A 87 4.51 7.87 4.32
C LYS A 87 5.34 7.30 3.18
N GLY A 88 4.78 6.36 2.40
CA GLY A 88 5.43 5.88 1.19
C GLY A 88 5.62 7.03 0.19
N GLY A 89 6.85 7.21 -0.26
CA GLY A 89 7.27 8.31 -1.14
C GLY A 89 8.44 7.90 -2.03
N GLY A 90 8.49 6.62 -2.40
CA GLY A 90 9.44 6.09 -3.36
C GLY A 90 8.68 5.50 -4.53
N GLU A 91 9.14 5.78 -5.75
CA GLU A 91 8.64 5.07 -6.92
C GLU A 91 8.86 3.56 -6.77
N LYS A 92 8.03 2.80 -7.51
CA LYS A 92 8.18 1.37 -7.89
C LYS A 92 7.70 0.36 -6.82
N VAL A 93 6.96 -0.74 -7.21
CA VAL A 93 6.16 -1.96 -6.67
C VAL A 93 6.80 -3.36 -6.26
N LEU A 94 6.37 -4.03 -5.14
CA LEU A 94 6.41 -5.53 -4.89
C LEU A 94 5.60 -6.03 -3.64
N LEU A 95 4.26 -5.90 -3.60
CA LEU A 95 3.44 -6.81 -2.77
C LEU A 95 2.03 -6.92 -3.36
N HIS A 96 1.53 -8.15 -3.55
CA HIS A 96 0.19 -8.36 -4.09
C HIS A 96 -0.69 -9.04 -3.05
N PHE A 97 -1.62 -8.28 -2.50
CA PHE A 97 -2.66 -8.76 -1.60
C PHE A 97 -4.03 -8.50 -2.22
N ILE A 98 -4.79 -9.58 -2.47
CA ILE A 98 -6.21 -9.48 -2.78
C ILE A 98 -6.94 -9.40 -1.45
N GLN A 99 -7.74 -8.35 -1.27
CA GLN A 99 -8.53 -8.13 -0.07
C GLN A 99 -9.96 -8.64 -0.33
N ASP A 100 -10.23 -9.93 -0.08
CA ASP A 100 -11.52 -10.58 -0.34
C ASP A 100 -12.64 -10.03 0.56
N SER A 101 -12.31 -9.64 1.80
CA SER A 101 -13.20 -9.03 2.80
C SER A 101 -12.60 -7.74 3.39
N PRO A 102 -13.43 -6.78 3.88
CA PRO A 102 -12.93 -5.55 4.51
C PRO A 102 -12.10 -5.74 5.79
N GLY A 103 -12.05 -6.95 6.34
CA GLY A 103 -11.22 -7.30 7.50
C GLY A 103 -9.90 -7.99 7.16
N ASP A 104 -9.68 -8.32 5.88
CA ASP A 104 -8.51 -9.06 5.44
C ASP A 104 -7.31 -8.11 5.39
N LEU A 105 -6.19 -8.53 5.99
CA LEU A 105 -4.95 -7.76 6.03
C LEU A 105 -3.75 -8.70 6.12
N VAL A 106 -2.65 -8.34 5.45
CA VAL A 106 -1.35 -8.99 5.67
C VAL A 106 -0.73 -8.41 6.94
N PRO A 107 -0.32 -9.22 7.94
CA PRO A 107 0.44 -8.73 9.07
C PRO A 107 1.74 -8.04 8.64
N LEU A 108 2.13 -6.96 9.33
CA LEU A 108 3.39 -6.23 9.05
C LEU A 108 4.62 -7.15 9.14
N GLU A 109 4.54 -8.18 9.99
CA GLU A 109 5.54 -9.24 10.12
C GLU A 109 5.71 -10.06 8.84
N ASP A 110 4.61 -10.39 8.16
CA ASP A 110 4.64 -11.24 6.96
C ASP A 110 5.05 -10.44 5.74
N ILE A 111 4.71 -9.15 5.67
CA ILE A 111 5.31 -8.19 4.74
C ILE A 111 6.83 -8.16 4.96
N SER A 112 7.28 -7.97 6.20
CA SER A 112 8.70 -7.90 6.57
C SER A 112 9.47 -9.18 6.19
N LYS A 113 8.89 -10.36 6.47
CA LYS A 113 9.46 -11.65 6.04
C LYS A 113 9.53 -11.76 4.51
N ALA A 114 8.49 -11.35 3.79
CA ALA A 114 8.43 -11.43 2.33
C ALA A 114 9.47 -10.54 1.63
N VAL A 115 9.77 -9.36 2.19
CA VAL A 115 10.81 -8.45 1.67
C VAL A 115 12.20 -8.67 2.28
N GLY A 116 12.36 -9.63 3.19
CA GLY A 116 13.66 -9.92 3.84
C GLY A 116 14.12 -8.88 4.87
N VAL A 117 13.20 -8.08 5.41
CA VAL A 117 13.49 -6.95 6.32
C VAL A 117 13.22 -7.32 7.77
N SER A 118 14.12 -6.92 8.67
CA SER A 118 13.99 -7.16 10.13
C SER A 118 13.40 -5.94 10.85
N SER A 119 12.08 -5.78 10.82
CA SER A 119 11.37 -4.73 11.56
C SER A 119 10.88 -5.21 12.94
N LYS A 120 10.75 -4.28 13.90
CA LYS A 120 10.10 -4.51 15.21
C LYS A 120 9.01 -3.47 15.45
N ILE A 121 7.84 -3.70 14.87
CA ILE A 121 6.75 -2.71 14.85
C ILE A 121 5.56 -3.21 15.67
N GLN A 122 5.06 -2.33 16.55
CA GLN A 122 3.78 -2.55 17.24
C GLN A 122 2.61 -2.07 16.36
N VAL A 123 1.69 -2.98 16.08
CA VAL A 123 0.44 -2.69 15.37
C VAL A 123 -0.43 -1.78 16.24
N GLY A 124 -0.96 -0.71 15.65
CA GLY A 124 -1.82 0.25 16.32
C GLY A 124 -3.23 -0.29 16.55
N GLN A 125 -4.00 0.43 17.37
CA GLN A 125 -5.37 0.05 17.69
C GLN A 125 -6.25 0.03 16.43
N ARG A 126 -6.88 -1.12 16.15
CA ARG A 126 -7.82 -1.28 15.02
C ARG A 126 -9.06 -0.39 15.21
N PRO A 127 -9.60 0.24 14.14
CA PRO A 127 -10.87 0.94 14.20
C PRO A 127 -12.01 -0.02 14.57
N VAL A 128 -12.93 0.43 15.43
CA VAL A 128 -14.08 -0.37 15.87
C VAL A 128 -15.36 0.16 15.23
N VAL A 129 -16.01 -0.66 14.40
CA VAL A 129 -17.35 -0.35 13.87
C VAL A 129 -18.37 -0.60 14.98
N ARG A 130 -19.12 0.44 15.36
CA ARG A 130 -20.06 0.42 16.50
C ARG A 130 -21.53 0.67 16.13
N TYR A 131 -21.80 0.96 14.86
CA TYR A 131 -23.10 1.38 14.37
C TYR A 131 -23.55 0.49 13.23
N ILE A 132 -24.85 0.18 13.20
CA ILE A 132 -25.54 -0.53 12.13
C ILE A 132 -26.48 0.44 11.41
N ILE A 133 -26.79 0.14 10.15
CA ILE A 133 -27.87 0.79 9.40
C ILE A 133 -29.03 -0.22 9.37
N ILE A 134 -30.23 0.25 9.68
CA ILE A 134 -31.50 -0.49 9.67
C ILE A 134 -32.49 0.22 8.73
#